data_AF-A0A167D190-F1
#
_entry.id   AF-A0A167D190-F1
#
_cell.length_a   1.000
_cell.length_b   1.000
_cell.length_c   1.000
_cell.angle_alpha   90.00
_cell.angle_beta   90.00
_cell.angle_gamma   90.00
#
_symmetry.space_group_name_H-M   'P 1'
#
loop_
_entity.id
_entity.type
_entity.pdbx_description
1 polymer ?
#
loop_
_entity_poly.entity_id
_entity_poly.type
_entity_poly.pdbx_seq_one_letter_code
_entity_poly.pdbx_strand_id
1 'polypeptide(L)'
;MKINSIWLWFFCALTLSLVFSLVGADNLAIISFFFGVFAITKISSERNLFHLMWLLGLYVFVCCPLVIFIVVGYEFVIEPAIIVLLLSAFAIGATGKRDFSSLGERKSDVFLLWFALFCVITILLGLAFGKSAYFFLYPGLVVAFSFSLRGVSLYKGTAALVMLACVFLSYCFFVWGGFGRLVIASWMLVPLLIYIFSYDLYFNKWLFLVSAAVASLFMSMLRFSGADASNILHYVMKDSTTSPYRLVDQIVNEYPGMGAALGLQGVIDQFVLFFAGAFPRNLWESKPLGFGFLYTVDNLSVSLIDAGHSVAALFVGEHIYYVGFSGGVLFAFLATFLVCALYRVTYRLSTVSHILSIPVAMYVTSFFWAGIATYSQRLQQGLFLILAAWLVVFFLKRVLGK
;
A
#
# COMPACT_ATOMS: atom_id res chain seq x y z
N MET A 1 -17.32 -24.15 11.27
CA MET A 1 -16.42 -23.04 11.65
C MET A 1 -17.07 -22.29 12.80
N LYS A 2 -16.47 -22.23 14.00
CA LYS A 2 -16.98 -21.34 15.05
C LYS A 2 -16.70 -19.90 14.62
N ILE A 3 -17.73 -19.15 14.25
CA ILE A 3 -17.60 -17.70 13.98
C ILE A 3 -17.23 -17.06 15.31
N ASN A 4 -16.02 -16.51 15.38
CA ASN A 4 -15.58 -15.74 16.54
C ASN A 4 -16.55 -14.57 16.71
N SER A 5 -17.01 -14.30 17.94
CA SER A 5 -17.94 -13.23 18.25
C SER A 5 -17.51 -11.90 17.63
N ILE A 6 -16.21 -11.61 17.56
CA ILE A 6 -15.68 -10.37 16.95
C ILE A 6 -16.07 -10.21 15.47
N TRP A 7 -16.19 -11.29 14.70
CA TRP A 7 -16.71 -11.22 13.33
C TRP A 7 -18.19 -10.82 13.29
N LEU A 8 -18.99 -11.29 14.26
CA LEU A 8 -20.37 -10.87 14.39
C LEU A 8 -20.45 -9.37 14.69
N TRP A 9 -19.65 -8.86 15.63
CA TRP A 9 -19.55 -7.42 15.92
C TRP A 9 -19.17 -6.62 14.68
N PHE A 10 -18.20 -7.10 13.89
CA PHE A 10 -17.82 -6.48 12.62
C PHE A 10 -19.00 -6.40 11.64
N PHE A 11 -19.69 -7.51 11.39
CA PHE A 11 -20.82 -7.53 10.45
C PHE A 11 -21.99 -6.69 10.95
N CYS A 12 -22.27 -6.68 12.26
CA CYS A 12 -23.26 -5.78 12.85
C CYS A 12 -22.89 -4.32 12.61
N ALA A 13 -21.65 -3.92 12.88
CA ALA A 13 -21.17 -2.55 12.67
C ALA A 13 -21.24 -2.14 11.19
N LEU A 14 -20.86 -3.04 10.28
CA LEU A 14 -20.94 -2.82 8.83
C LEU A 14 -22.38 -2.64 8.36
N THR A 15 -23.29 -3.53 8.78
CA THR A 15 -24.72 -3.45 8.43
C THR A 15 -25.36 -2.19 8.99
N LEU A 16 -25.06 -1.83 10.25
CA LEU A 16 -25.54 -0.58 10.85
C LEU A 16 -25.03 0.63 10.09
N SER A 17 -23.75 0.65 9.72
CA SER A 17 -23.17 1.75 8.93
C SER A 17 -23.90 1.92 7.60
N LEU A 18 -24.18 0.83 6.89
CA LEU A 18 -24.94 0.85 5.64
C LEU A 18 -26.39 1.31 5.85
N VAL A 19 -27.09 0.75 6.85
CA VAL A 19 -28.49 1.11 7.14
C VAL A 19 -28.60 2.59 7.50
N PHE A 20 -27.70 3.10 8.34
CA PHE A 20 -27.69 4.52 8.72
C PHE A 20 -27.38 5.43 7.54
N SER A 21 -26.50 5.03 6.63
CA SER A 21 -26.25 5.75 5.36
C SER A 21 -27.53 5.87 4.54
N LEU A 22 -28.24 4.76 4.35
CA LEU A 22 -29.46 4.70 3.52
C LEU A 22 -30.62 5.54 4.06
N VAL A 23 -30.67 5.79 5.38
CA VAL A 23 -31.71 6.63 6.00
C VAL A 23 -31.26 8.07 6.23
N GLY A 24 -30.08 8.47 5.74
CA GLY A 24 -29.53 9.83 5.90
C GLY A 24 -29.07 10.15 7.32
N ALA A 25 -28.69 9.14 8.10
CA ALA A 25 -28.17 9.29 9.47
C ALA A 25 -26.63 9.22 9.50
N ASP A 26 -25.98 10.14 8.79
CA ASP A 26 -24.54 10.07 8.48
C ASP A 26 -23.64 9.95 9.71
N ASN A 27 -23.95 10.70 10.77
CA ASN A 27 -23.19 10.61 12.03
C ASN A 27 -23.19 9.18 12.62
N LEU A 28 -24.33 8.50 12.59
CA LEU A 28 -24.43 7.12 13.07
C LEU A 28 -23.76 6.14 12.11
N ALA A 29 -23.81 6.42 10.80
CA ALA A 29 -23.10 5.65 9.79
C ALA A 29 -21.57 5.70 10.00
N ILE A 30 -21.04 6.89 10.26
CA ILE A 30 -19.62 7.14 10.56
C ILE A 30 -19.20 6.45 11.86
N ILE A 31 -19.98 6.60 12.94
CA ILE A 31 -19.68 5.94 14.23
C ILE A 31 -19.61 4.42 14.04
N SER A 32 -20.60 3.85 13.35
CA SER A 32 -20.66 2.41 13.05
C SER A 32 -19.50 1.95 12.18
N PHE A 33 -19.08 2.77 11.20
CA PHE A 33 -17.89 2.52 10.39
C PHE A 33 -16.63 2.40 11.27
N PHE A 34 -16.39 3.34 12.20
CA PHE A 34 -15.22 3.28 13.09
C PHE A 34 -15.26 2.10 14.05
N PHE A 35 -16.44 1.66 14.51
CA PHE A 35 -16.58 0.39 15.24
C PHE A 35 -16.18 -0.82 14.38
N GLY A 36 -16.55 -0.81 13.09
CA GLY A 36 -16.12 -1.83 12.14
C GLY A 36 -14.60 -1.82 11.91
N VAL A 37 -13.98 -0.63 11.79
CA VAL A 37 -12.52 -0.46 11.71
C VAL A 37 -11.83 -1.03 12.97
N PHE A 38 -12.37 -0.76 14.15
CA PHE A 38 -11.88 -1.32 15.40
C PHE A 38 -11.98 -2.85 15.41
N ALA A 39 -13.15 -3.41 15.05
CA ALA A 39 -13.37 -4.85 15.02
C ALA A 39 -12.42 -5.55 14.04
N ILE A 40 -12.25 -5.03 12.82
CA ILE A 40 -11.36 -5.63 11.83
C ILE A 40 -9.88 -5.51 12.22
N THR A 41 -9.49 -4.40 12.84
CA THR A 41 -8.16 -4.23 13.43
C THR A 41 -7.91 -5.25 14.54
N LYS A 42 -8.93 -5.59 15.34
CA LYS A 42 -8.81 -6.63 16.37
C LYS A 42 -8.67 -8.04 15.77
N ILE A 43 -9.42 -8.34 14.71
CA ILE A 43 -9.39 -9.63 13.99
C ILE A 43 -8.03 -9.89 13.32
N SER A 44 -7.38 -8.84 12.83
CA SER A 44 -6.11 -8.99 12.10
C SER A 44 -4.99 -9.56 12.98
N SER A 45 -4.20 -10.46 12.40
CA SER A 45 -2.95 -10.95 13.02
C SER A 45 -1.92 -9.82 13.16
N GLU A 46 -1.32 -9.73 14.35
CA GLU A 46 -0.25 -8.79 14.71
C GLU A 46 1.09 -9.13 14.04
N ARG A 47 1.27 -10.36 13.56
CA ARG A 47 2.50 -10.81 12.89
C ARG A 47 2.34 -11.08 11.41
N ASN A 48 1.17 -10.79 10.83
CA ASN A 48 0.98 -10.91 9.39
C ASN A 48 1.31 -9.58 8.70
N LEU A 49 2.44 -9.54 8.00
CA LEU A 49 2.94 -8.35 7.31
C LEU A 49 1.90 -7.77 6.34
N PHE A 50 1.18 -8.61 5.59
CA PHE A 50 0.14 -8.16 4.67
C PHE A 50 -1.02 -7.49 5.41
N HIS A 51 -1.48 -8.07 6.52
CA HIS A 51 -2.55 -7.48 7.32
C HIS A 51 -2.19 -6.10 7.86
N LEU A 52 -0.96 -5.93 8.36
CA LEU A 52 -0.53 -4.64 8.91
C LEU A 52 -0.39 -3.58 7.84
N MET A 53 0.20 -3.92 6.68
CA MET A 53 0.32 -2.97 5.55
C MET A 53 -1.05 -2.66 4.93
N TRP A 54 -1.97 -3.63 4.91
CA TRP A 54 -3.35 -3.43 4.48
C TRP A 54 -4.11 -2.48 5.41
N LEU A 55 -4.07 -2.74 6.72
CA LEU A 55 -4.69 -1.86 7.71
C LEU A 55 -4.04 -0.48 7.74
N LEU A 56 -2.73 -0.39 7.52
CA LEU A 56 -2.07 0.90 7.38
C LEU A 56 -2.67 1.71 6.22
N GLY A 57 -2.93 1.06 5.07
CA GLY A 57 -3.64 1.68 3.95
C GLY A 57 -5.03 2.18 4.33
N LEU A 58 -5.81 1.36 5.06
CA LEU A 58 -7.13 1.76 5.57
C LEU A 58 -7.05 2.98 6.51
N TYR A 59 -6.11 2.99 7.45
CA TYR A 59 -5.97 4.09 8.41
C TYR A 59 -5.49 5.37 7.73
N VAL A 60 -4.49 5.30 6.85
CA VAL A 60 -3.87 6.46 6.20
C VAL A 60 -4.77 7.05 5.11
N PHE A 61 -5.41 6.23 4.28
CA PHE A 61 -6.13 6.69 3.08
C PHE A 61 -7.66 6.70 3.21
N VAL A 62 -8.22 6.21 4.32
CA VAL A 62 -9.68 6.24 4.57
C VAL A 62 -9.99 6.88 5.93
N CYS A 63 -9.57 6.27 7.04
CA CYS A 63 -9.94 6.76 8.37
C CYS A 63 -9.44 8.18 8.61
N CYS A 64 -8.19 8.44 8.29
CA CYS A 64 -7.56 9.74 8.47
C CYS A 64 -8.23 10.85 7.62
N PRO A 65 -8.45 10.66 6.30
CA PRO A 65 -9.22 11.60 5.49
C PRO A 65 -10.63 11.86 6.01
N LEU A 66 -11.36 10.82 6.44
CA LEU A 66 -12.69 10.99 7.02
C LEU A 66 -12.68 11.87 8.26
N VAL A 67 -11.71 11.68 9.17
CA VAL A 67 -11.56 12.54 10.34
C VAL A 67 -11.30 13.99 9.92
N ILE A 68 -10.44 14.23 8.93
CA ILE A 68 -10.21 15.59 8.42
C ILE A 68 -11.50 16.18 7.85
N PHE A 69 -12.24 15.43 7.05
CA PHE A 69 -13.46 15.92 6.42
C PHE A 69 -14.51 16.33 7.45
N ILE A 70 -14.69 15.51 8.49
CA ILE A 70 -15.57 15.81 9.62
C ILE A 70 -15.12 17.10 10.33
N VAL A 71 -13.82 17.24 10.62
CA VAL A 71 -13.28 18.41 11.32
C VAL A 71 -13.41 19.69 10.48
N VAL A 72 -13.24 19.57 9.17
CA VAL A 72 -13.32 20.70 8.21
C VAL A 72 -14.77 21.02 7.81
N GLY A 73 -15.72 20.14 8.11
CA GLY A 73 -17.11 20.27 7.67
C GLY A 73 -17.29 20.05 6.16
N TYR A 74 -16.44 19.21 5.55
CA TYR A 74 -16.63 18.79 4.17
C TYR A 74 -17.76 17.75 4.10
N GLU A 75 -18.75 17.96 3.25
CA GLU A 75 -19.81 16.99 2.99
C GLU A 75 -19.28 15.88 2.08
N PHE A 76 -19.47 14.63 2.47
CA PHE A 76 -18.99 13.47 1.72
C PHE A 76 -19.96 12.29 1.82
N VAL A 77 -19.87 11.41 0.84
CA VAL A 77 -20.59 10.14 0.74
C VAL A 77 -19.79 9.05 1.47
N ILE A 78 -20.38 8.38 2.47
CA ILE A 78 -19.68 7.41 3.33
C ILE A 78 -19.57 6.02 2.70
N GLU A 79 -20.41 5.69 1.73
CA GLU A 79 -20.54 4.40 1.08
C GLU A 79 -19.21 3.83 0.57
N PRO A 80 -18.32 4.61 -0.09
CA PRO A 80 -17.00 4.11 -0.48
C PRO A 80 -16.15 3.64 0.70
N ALA A 81 -16.24 4.30 1.86
CA ALA A 81 -15.53 3.85 3.06
C ALA A 81 -16.07 2.50 3.54
N ILE A 82 -17.39 2.34 3.56
CA ILE A 82 -18.07 1.09 3.94
C ILE A 82 -17.62 -0.06 3.01
N ILE A 83 -17.55 0.19 1.70
CA ILE A 83 -17.05 -0.79 0.72
C ILE A 83 -15.57 -1.12 0.98
N VAL A 84 -14.71 -0.13 1.20
CA VAL A 84 -13.29 -0.38 1.50
C VAL A 84 -13.13 -1.18 2.81
N LEU A 85 -13.99 -0.95 3.81
CA LEU A 85 -14.02 -1.72 5.05
C LEU A 85 -14.46 -3.18 4.82
N LEU A 86 -15.48 -3.41 4.00
CA LEU A 86 -15.90 -4.75 3.57
C LEU A 86 -14.77 -5.48 2.82
N LEU A 87 -14.14 -4.81 1.86
CA LEU A 87 -13.01 -5.36 1.10
C LEU A 87 -11.80 -5.63 1.99
N SER A 88 -11.62 -4.84 3.06
CA SER A 88 -10.59 -5.09 4.07
C SER A 88 -10.87 -6.34 4.89
N ALA A 89 -12.12 -6.56 5.27
CA ALA A 89 -12.53 -7.79 5.93
C ALA A 89 -12.35 -9.01 5.04
N PHE A 90 -12.70 -8.91 3.76
CA PHE A 90 -12.43 -9.94 2.77
C PHE A 90 -10.93 -10.23 2.64
N ALA A 91 -10.10 -9.19 2.51
CA ALA A 91 -8.65 -9.36 2.37
C ALA A 91 -8.02 -10.06 3.57
N ILE A 92 -8.39 -9.65 4.79
CA ILE A 92 -7.93 -10.26 6.05
C ILE A 92 -8.44 -11.71 6.18
N GLY A 93 -9.70 -11.96 5.83
CA GLY A 93 -10.28 -13.31 5.83
C GLY A 93 -9.58 -14.24 4.83
N ALA A 94 -9.39 -13.78 3.60
CA ALA A 94 -8.76 -14.55 2.52
C ALA A 94 -7.27 -14.84 2.79
N THR A 95 -6.55 -13.88 3.39
CA THR A 95 -5.13 -13.99 3.70
C THR A 95 -4.82 -14.58 5.08
N GLY A 96 -5.84 -14.79 5.94
CA GLY A 96 -5.77 -15.64 7.13
C GLY A 96 -4.62 -15.36 8.10
N LYS A 97 -4.37 -16.27 9.05
CA LYS A 97 -3.21 -16.17 9.95
C LYS A 97 -1.97 -16.74 9.26
N ARG A 98 -1.30 -15.90 8.48
CA ARG A 98 -0.01 -16.17 7.84
C ARG A 98 1.04 -15.33 8.53
N ASP A 99 1.40 -15.77 9.74
CA ASP A 99 2.34 -15.05 10.58
C ASP A 99 3.73 -15.12 9.94
N PHE A 100 4.38 -13.96 9.88
CA PHE A 100 5.78 -13.89 9.50
C PHE A 100 6.60 -14.47 10.65
N SER A 101 7.02 -15.73 10.49
CA SER A 101 7.87 -16.41 11.44
C SER A 101 9.30 -15.88 11.36
N SER A 102 10.02 -15.97 12.48
CA SER A 102 11.44 -15.64 12.51
C SER A 102 12.17 -16.45 11.44
N LEU A 103 12.99 -15.75 10.68
CA LEU A 103 13.75 -16.35 9.61
C LEU A 103 14.81 -17.27 10.27
N GLY A 104 14.75 -18.57 10.00
CA GLY A 104 15.45 -19.62 10.76
C GLY A 104 16.95 -19.40 11.06
N GLU A 105 17.49 -20.26 11.93
CA GLU A 105 18.71 -20.07 12.74
C GLU A 105 20.06 -19.95 12.01
N ARG A 106 20.09 -19.90 10.67
CA ARG A 106 21.35 -19.98 9.94
C ARG A 106 22.10 -18.66 9.98
N LYS A 107 23.06 -18.59 10.90
CA LYS A 107 24.01 -17.48 11.03
C LYS A 107 24.88 -17.41 9.77
N SER A 108 24.89 -16.26 9.09
CA SER A 108 25.86 -16.02 8.03
C SER A 108 26.15 -14.53 7.94
N ASP A 109 27.28 -14.13 8.52
CA ASP A 109 27.82 -12.77 8.43
C ASP A 109 28.07 -12.34 6.96
N VAL A 110 28.20 -13.32 6.05
CA VAL A 110 28.32 -13.10 4.61
C VAL A 110 27.11 -12.35 4.05
N PHE A 111 25.88 -12.69 4.47
CA PHE A 111 24.70 -11.97 3.98
C PHE A 111 24.63 -10.53 4.47
N LEU A 112 25.13 -10.26 5.69
CA LEU A 112 25.22 -8.91 6.21
C LEU A 112 26.23 -8.06 5.42
N LEU A 113 27.37 -8.64 5.05
CA LEU A 113 28.35 -7.98 4.19
C LEU A 113 27.79 -7.67 2.80
N TRP A 114 27.11 -8.63 2.16
CA TRP A 114 26.44 -8.40 0.88
C TRP A 114 25.37 -7.33 0.97
N PHE A 115 24.59 -7.33 2.06
CA PHE A 115 23.60 -6.31 2.31
C PHE A 115 24.23 -4.91 2.48
N ALA A 116 25.32 -4.80 3.24
CA ALA A 116 26.05 -3.55 3.40
C ALA A 116 26.59 -3.04 2.05
N LEU A 117 27.19 -3.93 1.24
CA LEU A 117 27.64 -3.59 -0.11
C LEU A 117 26.48 -3.11 -0.98
N PHE A 118 25.33 -3.78 -0.91
CA PHE A 118 24.16 -3.40 -1.68
C PHE A 118 23.59 -2.05 -1.26
N CYS A 119 23.65 -1.70 0.03
CA CYS A 119 23.32 -0.36 0.52
C CYS A 119 24.22 0.71 -0.10
N VAL A 120 25.54 0.47 -0.09
CA VAL A 120 26.52 1.40 -0.70
C VAL A 120 26.27 1.56 -2.20
N ILE A 121 26.08 0.45 -2.93
CA ILE A 121 25.76 0.48 -4.36
C ILE A 121 24.48 1.27 -4.61
N THR A 122 23.45 1.09 -3.79
CA THR A 122 22.18 1.81 -3.97
C THR A 122 22.34 3.31 -3.74
N ILE A 123 23.14 3.72 -2.75
CA ILE A 123 23.46 5.14 -2.54
C ILE A 123 24.23 5.70 -3.73
N LEU A 124 25.30 5.03 -4.18
CA LEU A 124 26.13 5.50 -5.29
C LEU A 124 25.33 5.61 -6.60
N LEU A 125 24.55 4.59 -6.94
CA LEU A 125 23.68 4.62 -8.12
C LEU A 125 22.53 5.62 -7.94
N GLY A 126 22.02 5.78 -6.73
CA GLY A 126 21.03 6.79 -6.37
C GLY A 126 21.53 8.21 -6.59
N LEU A 127 22.79 8.49 -6.26
CA LEU A 127 23.45 9.77 -6.52
C LEU A 127 23.69 9.98 -8.03
N ALA A 128 24.06 8.92 -8.76
CA ALA A 128 24.36 9.01 -10.19
C ALA A 128 23.11 9.12 -11.09
N PHE A 129 22.05 8.37 -10.77
CA PHE A 129 20.86 8.21 -11.63
C PHE A 129 19.56 8.71 -10.97
N GLY A 130 19.65 9.27 -9.77
CA GLY A 130 18.53 9.88 -9.06
C GLY A 130 17.41 8.89 -8.69
N LYS A 131 16.15 9.35 -8.84
CA LYS A 131 14.94 8.63 -8.42
C LYS A 131 14.80 7.25 -9.03
N SER A 132 15.17 7.09 -10.30
CA SER A 132 15.02 5.82 -11.02
C SER A 132 15.82 4.69 -10.37
N ALA A 133 17.05 4.97 -9.91
CA ALA A 133 17.88 3.98 -9.23
C ALA A 133 17.28 3.57 -7.88
N TYR A 134 16.84 4.52 -7.05
CA TYR A 134 16.20 4.18 -5.77
C TYR A 134 14.92 3.35 -5.98
N PHE A 135 14.05 3.75 -6.90
CA PHE A 135 12.81 3.02 -7.18
C PHE A 135 13.05 1.59 -7.65
N PHE A 136 14.10 1.39 -8.45
CA PHE A 136 14.48 0.07 -8.93
C PHE A 136 15.12 -0.78 -7.83
N LEU A 137 16.11 -0.25 -7.10
CA LEU A 137 16.96 -1.02 -6.19
C LEU A 137 16.37 -1.24 -4.80
N TYR A 138 15.57 -0.31 -4.28
CA TYR A 138 15.06 -0.37 -2.91
C TYR A 138 14.21 -1.61 -2.59
N PRO A 139 13.33 -2.10 -3.48
CA PRO A 139 12.63 -3.37 -3.27
C PRO A 139 13.59 -4.55 -3.09
N GLY A 140 14.69 -4.57 -3.85
CA GLY A 140 15.77 -5.53 -3.70
C GLY A 140 16.46 -5.39 -2.33
N LEU A 141 16.70 -4.16 -1.86
CA LEU A 141 17.28 -3.91 -0.54
C LEU A 141 16.40 -4.43 0.59
N VAL A 142 15.08 -4.27 0.53
CA VAL A 142 14.17 -4.79 1.57
C VAL A 142 14.22 -6.32 1.63
N VAL A 143 14.31 -6.97 0.47
CA VAL A 143 14.49 -8.43 0.38
C VAL A 143 15.87 -8.85 0.91
N ALA A 144 16.94 -8.16 0.52
CA ALA A 144 18.29 -8.43 1.01
C ALA A 144 18.42 -8.20 2.52
N PHE A 145 17.76 -7.17 3.04
CA PHE A 145 17.67 -6.88 4.47
C PHE A 145 17.02 -8.04 5.21
N SER A 146 15.87 -8.53 4.73
CA SER A 146 15.22 -9.72 5.29
C SER A 146 16.18 -10.92 5.32
N PHE A 147 16.95 -11.17 4.26
CA PHE A 147 17.97 -12.22 4.29
C PHE A 147 19.12 -11.96 5.28
N SER A 148 19.51 -10.70 5.48
CA SER A 148 20.60 -10.35 6.39
C SER A 148 20.27 -10.59 7.86
N LEU A 149 18.97 -10.62 8.22
CA LEU A 149 18.52 -10.81 9.61
C LEU A 149 18.53 -12.26 10.09
N ARG A 150 18.86 -13.23 9.22
CA ARG A 150 18.81 -14.65 9.57
C ARG A 150 19.95 -15.07 10.49
N GLY A 151 19.60 -15.54 11.68
CA GLY A 151 20.55 -16.04 12.67
C GLY A 151 21.57 -15.00 13.18
N VAL A 152 21.42 -13.71 12.86
CA VAL A 152 22.30 -12.65 13.35
C VAL A 152 21.79 -12.09 14.68
N SER A 153 22.71 -11.77 15.58
CA SER A 153 22.39 -11.13 16.87
C SER A 153 21.65 -9.81 16.69
N LEU A 154 20.83 -9.41 17.67
CA LEU A 154 20.09 -8.15 17.69
C LEU A 154 20.95 -6.94 17.29
N TYR A 155 22.14 -6.79 17.89
CA TYR A 155 23.08 -5.69 17.58
C TYR A 155 23.42 -5.59 16.08
N LYS A 156 23.77 -6.72 15.45
CA LYS A 156 24.08 -6.78 14.02
C LYS A 156 22.84 -6.48 13.16
N GLY A 157 21.66 -6.97 13.57
CA GLY A 157 20.39 -6.63 12.92
C GLY A 157 20.05 -5.14 13.05
N THR A 158 20.30 -4.53 14.20
CA THR A 158 20.14 -3.09 14.41
C THR A 158 21.08 -2.30 13.50
N ALA A 159 22.35 -2.72 13.39
CA ALA A 159 23.29 -2.11 12.46
C ALA A 159 22.79 -2.21 11.00
N ALA A 160 22.22 -3.36 10.60
CA ALA A 160 21.60 -3.51 9.29
C ALA A 160 20.42 -2.55 9.08
N LEU A 161 19.57 -2.39 10.10
CA LEU A 161 18.43 -1.47 10.03
C LEU A 161 18.88 -0.01 9.92
N VAL A 162 19.93 0.37 10.67
CA VAL A 162 20.55 1.70 10.58
C VAL A 162 21.16 1.94 9.21
N MET A 163 21.85 0.95 8.62
CA MET A 163 22.36 1.08 7.25
C MET A 163 21.23 1.29 6.23
N LEU A 164 20.12 0.56 6.36
CA LEU A 164 18.94 0.76 5.52
C LEU A 164 18.35 2.16 5.71
N ALA A 165 18.26 2.64 6.95
CA ALA A 165 17.83 3.99 7.26
C ALA A 165 18.74 5.05 6.65
N CYS A 166 20.06 4.84 6.58
CA CYS A 166 20.99 5.73 5.87
C CYS A 166 20.70 5.76 4.36
N VAL A 167 20.35 4.63 3.73
CA VAL A 167 19.92 4.62 2.33
C VAL A 167 18.65 5.45 2.16
N PHE A 168 17.66 5.27 3.03
CA PHE A 168 16.44 6.08 3.03
C PHE A 168 16.75 7.58 3.22
N LEU A 169 17.60 7.95 4.17
CA LEU A 169 18.01 9.33 4.39
C LEU A 169 18.73 9.92 3.18
N SER A 170 19.59 9.15 2.51
CA SER A 170 20.24 9.60 1.27
C SER A 170 19.22 9.94 0.19
N TYR A 171 18.19 9.11 0.00
CA TYR A 171 17.07 9.45 -0.87
C TYR A 171 16.37 10.75 -0.43
N CYS A 172 16.20 10.93 0.88
CA CYS A 172 15.59 12.13 1.46
C CYS A 172 16.41 13.41 1.32
N PHE A 173 17.73 13.33 1.16
CA PHE A 173 18.57 14.51 0.96
C PHE A 173 18.78 14.82 -0.52
N PHE A 174 18.99 13.79 -1.35
CA PHE A 174 19.49 13.99 -2.72
C PHE A 174 18.40 13.90 -3.79
N VAL A 175 17.28 13.23 -3.52
CA VAL A 175 16.25 12.92 -4.53
C VAL A 175 14.88 13.46 -4.13
N TRP A 176 14.78 14.12 -2.99
CA TRP A 176 13.54 14.47 -2.31
C TRP A 176 12.61 15.39 -3.12
N GLY A 177 11.76 14.78 -3.94
CA GLY A 177 10.81 15.48 -4.81
C GLY A 177 9.53 14.67 -5.07
N GLY A 178 8.38 15.32 -4.91
CA GLY A 178 7.07 14.82 -5.35
C GLY A 178 6.58 13.52 -4.68
N PHE A 179 5.77 12.78 -5.45
CA PHE A 179 4.97 11.63 -5.00
C PHE A 179 5.77 10.42 -4.49
N GLY A 180 7.08 10.32 -4.81
CA GLY A 180 7.88 9.17 -4.39
C GLY A 180 8.14 9.05 -2.89
N ARG A 181 7.86 10.10 -2.12
CA ARG A 181 8.11 10.19 -0.67
C ARG A 181 7.26 9.21 0.14
N LEU A 182 5.94 9.22 -0.09
CA LEU A 182 5.01 8.31 0.61
C LEU A 182 5.29 6.85 0.29
N VAL A 183 5.72 6.60 -0.95
CA VAL A 183 5.98 5.27 -1.48
C VAL A 183 7.18 4.66 -0.76
N ILE A 184 8.35 5.30 -0.79
CA ILE A 184 9.54 4.77 -0.13
C ILE A 184 9.40 4.76 1.40
N ALA A 185 8.74 5.77 1.98
CA ALA A 185 8.42 5.74 3.41
C ALA A 185 7.58 4.51 3.77
N SER A 186 6.55 4.20 2.98
CA SER A 186 5.76 2.98 3.20
C SER A 186 6.59 1.70 2.99
N TRP A 187 7.56 1.71 2.07
CA TRP A 187 8.49 0.59 1.88
C TRP A 187 9.45 0.41 3.04
N MET A 188 9.81 1.48 3.78
CA MET A 188 10.65 1.41 4.98
C MET A 188 9.91 0.87 6.21
N LEU A 189 8.58 0.93 6.24
CA LEU A 189 7.80 0.32 7.33
C LEU A 189 7.86 -1.21 7.28
N VAL A 190 7.98 -1.80 6.09
CA VAL A 190 8.13 -3.25 5.93
C VAL A 190 9.39 -3.84 6.59
N PRO A 191 10.61 -3.37 6.31
CA PRO A 191 11.82 -3.85 6.98
C PRO A 191 11.77 -3.56 8.48
N LEU A 192 11.15 -2.47 8.94
CA LEU A 192 10.93 -2.24 10.36
C LEU A 192 10.07 -3.34 10.99
N LEU A 193 8.95 -3.71 10.37
CA LEU A 193 8.09 -4.81 10.83
C LEU A 193 8.83 -6.16 10.79
N ILE A 194 9.57 -6.44 9.71
CA ILE A 194 10.39 -7.65 9.58
C ILE A 194 11.43 -7.72 10.71
N TYR A 195 12.08 -6.60 11.03
CA TYR A 195 13.03 -6.52 12.13
C TYR A 195 12.39 -6.83 13.48
N ILE A 196 11.26 -6.18 13.79
CA ILE A 196 10.48 -6.43 15.01
C ILE A 196 10.09 -7.91 15.13
N PHE A 197 9.61 -8.50 14.03
CA PHE A 197 9.20 -9.92 14.00
C PHE A 197 10.37 -10.89 14.05
N SER A 198 11.53 -10.53 13.51
CA SER A 198 12.71 -11.41 13.51
C SER A 198 13.33 -11.55 14.90
N TYR A 199 13.15 -10.53 15.74
CA TYR A 199 13.72 -10.46 17.09
C TYR A 199 12.68 -10.55 18.21
N ASP A 200 11.43 -10.86 17.87
CA ASP A 200 10.32 -10.95 18.83
C ASP A 200 10.21 -9.72 19.75
N LEU A 201 10.48 -8.53 19.18
CA LEU A 201 10.38 -7.28 19.93
C LEU A 201 8.91 -6.98 20.24
N TYR A 202 8.68 -6.29 21.37
CA TYR A 202 7.34 -5.85 21.72
C TYR A 202 6.76 -4.97 20.61
N PHE A 203 5.59 -5.38 20.11
CA PHE A 203 4.90 -4.69 19.03
C PHE A 203 3.45 -4.42 19.43
N ASN A 204 3.06 -3.15 19.39
CA ASN A 204 1.68 -2.75 19.56
C ASN A 204 1.12 -2.29 18.20
N LYS A 205 0.28 -3.15 17.58
CA LYS A 205 -0.31 -2.84 16.28
C LYS A 205 -1.15 -1.57 16.27
N TRP A 206 -1.83 -1.24 17.37
CA TRP A 206 -2.66 -0.04 17.44
C TRP A 206 -1.81 1.21 17.41
N LEU A 207 -0.75 1.24 18.22
CA LEU A 207 0.19 2.33 18.24
C LEU A 207 0.85 2.50 16.86
N PHE A 208 1.26 1.40 16.21
CA PHE A 208 1.81 1.44 14.85
C PHE A 208 0.85 2.08 13.84
N LEU A 209 -0.41 1.63 13.78
CA LEU A 209 -1.39 2.12 12.81
C LEU A 209 -1.76 3.59 13.06
N VAL A 210 -2.01 3.97 14.32
CA VAL A 210 -2.38 5.34 14.68
C VAL A 210 -1.20 6.29 14.49
N SER A 211 0.01 5.93 14.96
CA SER A 211 1.18 6.79 14.80
C SER A 211 1.56 7.00 13.35
N ALA A 212 1.44 5.99 12.49
CA ALA A 212 1.71 6.14 11.07
C ALA A 212 0.68 7.03 10.36
N ALA A 213 -0.61 6.94 10.74
CA ALA A 213 -1.64 7.83 10.23
C ALA A 213 -1.42 9.29 10.68
N VAL A 214 -1.09 9.50 11.96
CA VAL A 214 -0.77 10.83 12.51
C VAL A 214 0.51 11.40 11.89
N ALA A 215 1.55 10.57 11.70
CA ALA A 215 2.77 10.98 11.03
C ALA A 215 2.49 11.40 9.57
N SER A 216 1.63 10.67 8.86
CA SER A 216 1.20 11.06 7.51
C SER A 216 0.54 12.44 7.49
N LEU A 217 -0.38 12.70 8.43
CA LEU A 217 -1.02 14.02 8.58
C LEU A 217 -0.01 15.12 8.86
N PHE A 218 0.88 14.89 9.83
CA PHE A 218 1.89 15.86 10.21
C PHE A 218 2.81 16.19 9.03
N MET A 219 3.23 15.17 8.26
CA MET A 219 4.02 15.39 7.06
C MET A 219 3.27 16.17 5.97
N SER A 220 1.96 15.96 5.83
CA SER A 220 1.12 16.78 4.94
C SER A 220 1.03 18.23 5.44
N MET A 221 0.92 18.46 6.75
CA MET A 221 0.91 19.82 7.33
C MET A 221 2.24 20.55 7.10
N LEU A 222 3.37 19.86 7.28
CA LEU A 222 4.70 20.44 7.03
C LEU A 222 4.91 20.88 5.58
N ARG A 223 4.18 20.29 4.63
CA ARG A 223 4.20 20.69 3.21
C ARG A 223 3.59 22.08 2.99
N PHE A 224 2.64 22.48 3.84
CA PHE A 224 1.95 23.76 3.78
C PHE A 224 2.40 24.70 4.90
N SER A 225 3.72 24.74 5.17
CA SER A 225 4.31 25.52 6.26
C SER A 225 4.11 27.05 6.17
N GLY A 226 3.68 27.55 5.00
CA GLY A 226 3.28 28.95 4.80
C GLY A 226 1.77 29.21 4.89
N ALA A 227 0.95 28.19 5.16
CA ALA A 227 -0.49 28.35 5.32
C ALA A 227 -0.85 28.79 6.75
N ASP A 228 -1.88 29.63 6.87
CA ASP A 228 -2.45 29.99 8.17
C ASP A 228 -2.94 28.75 8.91
N ALA A 229 -2.76 28.74 10.24
CA ALA A 229 -3.18 27.63 11.10
C ALA A 229 -4.68 27.30 10.96
N SER A 230 -5.52 28.29 10.69
CA SER A 230 -6.95 28.10 10.43
C SER A 230 -7.25 27.40 9.10
N ASN A 231 -6.37 27.51 8.11
CA ASN A 231 -6.56 26.97 6.76
C ASN A 231 -5.76 25.68 6.51
N ILE A 232 -4.85 25.31 7.41
CA ILE A 232 -3.93 24.18 7.19
C ILE A 232 -4.68 22.87 6.92
N LEU A 233 -5.80 22.62 7.60
CA LEU A 233 -6.62 21.43 7.39
C LEU A 233 -7.34 21.44 6.03
N HIS A 234 -7.76 22.61 5.55
CA HIS A 234 -8.32 22.76 4.19
C HIS A 234 -7.28 22.47 3.10
N TYR A 235 -6.00 22.81 3.34
CA TYR A 235 -4.91 22.45 2.43
C TYR A 235 -4.56 20.96 2.51
N VAL A 236 -4.46 20.42 3.73
CA VAL A 236 -4.21 19.00 3.95
C VAL A 236 -5.30 18.15 3.29
N MET A 237 -6.56 18.57 3.33
CA MET A 237 -7.67 17.91 2.63
C MET A 237 -7.42 17.71 1.12
N LYS A 238 -6.63 18.59 0.50
CA LYS A 238 -6.25 18.53 -0.93
C LYS A 238 -4.91 17.82 -1.18
N ASP A 239 -4.22 17.36 -0.14
CA ASP A 239 -2.92 16.70 -0.26
C ASP A 239 -3.05 15.24 -0.74
N SER A 240 -1.95 14.67 -1.21
CA SER A 240 -1.91 13.34 -1.85
C SER A 240 -2.34 12.18 -0.94
N THR A 241 -2.42 12.38 0.38
CA THR A 241 -2.86 11.37 1.36
C THR A 241 -4.38 11.36 1.55
N THR A 242 -5.07 12.46 1.27
CA THR A 242 -6.51 12.64 1.48
C THR A 242 -7.28 12.84 0.19
N SER A 243 -6.63 13.43 -0.82
CA SER A 243 -7.19 13.65 -2.14
C SER A 243 -7.73 12.37 -2.80
N PRO A 244 -7.20 11.15 -2.56
CA PRO A 244 -7.76 9.96 -3.17
C PRO A 244 -9.18 9.65 -2.70
N TYR A 245 -9.46 9.79 -1.40
CA TYR A 245 -10.81 9.60 -0.89
C TYR A 245 -11.73 10.71 -1.41
N ARG A 246 -11.28 11.97 -1.41
CA ARG A 246 -12.04 13.09 -1.97
C ARG A 246 -12.42 12.86 -3.44
N LEU A 247 -11.49 12.31 -4.21
CA LEU A 247 -11.74 12.04 -5.62
C LEU A 247 -12.74 10.89 -5.83
N VAL A 248 -12.71 9.86 -4.98
CA VAL A 248 -13.74 8.80 -5.00
C VAL A 248 -15.11 9.41 -4.75
N ASP A 249 -15.21 10.25 -3.71
CA ASP A 249 -16.44 10.95 -3.36
C ASP A 249 -16.98 11.78 -4.54
N GLN A 250 -16.11 12.54 -5.22
CA GLN A 250 -16.47 13.27 -6.45
C GLN A 250 -16.95 12.33 -7.56
N ILE A 251 -16.22 11.25 -7.84
CA ILE A 251 -16.57 10.26 -8.87
C ILE A 251 -17.93 9.62 -8.57
N VAL A 252 -18.24 9.31 -7.32
CA VAL A 252 -19.52 8.68 -6.93
C VAL A 252 -20.68 9.63 -7.15
N ASN A 253 -20.50 10.92 -6.84
CA ASN A 253 -21.52 11.94 -7.04
C ASN A 253 -21.71 12.31 -8.53
N GLU A 254 -20.65 12.28 -9.32
CA GLU A 254 -20.69 12.56 -10.76
C GLU A 254 -21.22 11.37 -11.56
N TYR A 255 -20.97 10.14 -11.11
CA TYR A 255 -21.32 8.90 -11.82
C TYR A 255 -22.13 7.91 -10.93
N PRO A 256 -23.35 8.29 -10.49
CA PRO A 256 -24.13 7.52 -9.52
C PRO A 256 -24.71 6.20 -10.07
N GLY A 257 -24.79 6.04 -11.40
CA GLY A 257 -25.29 4.84 -12.08
C GLY A 257 -24.20 3.97 -12.69
N MET A 258 -24.57 2.90 -13.43
CA MET A 258 -23.63 2.22 -14.34
C MET A 258 -23.30 3.17 -15.51
N GLY A 259 -22.26 3.98 -15.38
CA GLY A 259 -21.69 4.68 -16.54
C GLY A 259 -20.99 6.01 -16.23
N ALA A 260 -19.65 5.99 -16.28
CA ALA A 260 -18.88 7.03 -16.95
C ALA A 260 -18.27 6.46 -18.25
N ALA A 261 -17.85 7.36 -19.14
CA ALA A 261 -17.70 7.24 -20.60
C ALA A 261 -16.75 6.17 -21.20
N LEU A 262 -16.08 5.32 -20.42
CA LEU A 262 -15.05 4.39 -20.94
C LEU A 262 -15.47 2.91 -20.94
N GLY A 263 -16.49 2.54 -20.15
CA GLY A 263 -17.09 1.20 -20.14
C GLY A 263 -16.17 0.08 -19.61
N LEU A 264 -16.60 -1.16 -19.79
CA LEU A 264 -15.91 -2.36 -19.33
C LEU A 264 -14.45 -2.46 -19.83
N GLN A 265 -14.15 -1.89 -21.00
CA GLN A 265 -12.81 -1.90 -21.57
C GLN A 265 -11.80 -1.20 -20.66
N GLY A 266 -12.14 -0.03 -20.09
CA GLY A 266 -11.23 0.69 -19.20
C GLY A 266 -10.88 -0.10 -17.93
N VAL A 267 -11.82 -0.91 -17.42
CA VAL A 267 -11.55 -1.86 -16.33
C VAL A 267 -10.60 -2.96 -16.80
N ILE A 268 -10.91 -3.61 -17.93
CA ILE A 268 -10.07 -4.67 -18.51
C ILE A 268 -8.63 -4.17 -18.68
N ASP A 269 -8.46 -2.94 -19.17
CA ASP A 269 -7.17 -2.29 -19.34
C ASP A 269 -6.36 -2.20 -18.04
N GLN A 270 -7.01 -1.89 -16.90
CA GLN A 270 -6.33 -1.87 -15.60
C GLN A 270 -5.88 -3.29 -15.18
N PHE A 271 -6.69 -4.32 -15.46
CA PHE A 271 -6.28 -5.71 -15.23
C PHE A 271 -5.20 -6.18 -16.20
N VAL A 272 -5.21 -5.73 -17.45
CA VAL A 272 -4.14 -6.00 -18.40
C VAL A 272 -2.82 -5.38 -17.90
N LEU A 273 -2.86 -4.14 -17.40
CA LEU A 273 -1.72 -3.51 -16.74
C LEU A 273 -1.28 -4.24 -15.47
N PHE A 274 -2.18 -4.98 -14.81
CA PHE A 274 -1.80 -5.84 -13.68
C PHE A 274 -0.80 -6.93 -14.06
N PHE A 275 -0.86 -7.45 -15.29
CA PHE A 275 0.04 -8.50 -15.77
C PHE A 275 1.17 -7.97 -16.64
N ALA A 276 0.95 -6.90 -17.41
CA ALA A 276 1.86 -6.42 -18.45
C ALA A 276 2.31 -4.94 -18.27
N GLY A 277 2.05 -4.33 -17.11
CA GLY A 277 2.36 -2.91 -16.87
C GLY A 277 3.83 -2.51 -17.08
N ALA A 278 4.77 -3.40 -16.71
CA ALA A 278 6.22 -3.20 -16.86
C ALA A 278 6.71 -3.39 -18.29
N PHE A 279 5.87 -3.87 -19.22
CA PHE A 279 6.27 -3.98 -20.61
C PHE A 279 6.55 -2.58 -21.18
N PRO A 280 7.73 -2.33 -21.78
CA PRO A 280 8.09 -1.02 -22.30
C PRO A 280 7.12 -0.53 -23.39
N ARG A 281 6.71 0.75 -23.33
CA ARG A 281 5.74 1.30 -24.27
C ARG A 281 6.27 1.44 -25.70
N ASN A 282 7.59 1.56 -25.89
CA ASN A 282 8.21 1.52 -27.22
C ASN A 282 8.11 0.13 -27.89
N LEU A 283 7.87 -0.93 -27.13
CA LEU A 283 7.64 -2.27 -27.67
C LEU A 283 6.14 -2.60 -27.78
N TRP A 284 5.28 -1.85 -27.09
CA TRP A 284 3.84 -1.97 -27.15
C TRP A 284 3.21 -0.58 -27.08
N GLU A 285 3.14 0.07 -28.24
CA GLU A 285 2.65 1.45 -28.35
C GLU A 285 1.19 1.58 -27.92
N SER A 286 0.38 0.57 -28.24
CA SER A 286 -1.03 0.46 -27.82
C SER A 286 -1.23 -0.02 -26.37
N LYS A 287 -0.17 -0.05 -25.54
CA LYS A 287 -0.29 -0.40 -24.12
C LYS A 287 -1.33 0.49 -23.44
N PRO A 288 -2.30 -0.06 -22.70
CA PRO A 288 -3.30 0.74 -22.02
C PRO A 288 -2.71 1.77 -21.04
N LEU A 289 -3.46 2.83 -20.78
CA LEU A 289 -3.09 3.87 -19.84
C LEU A 289 -3.67 3.55 -18.46
N GLY A 290 -2.88 3.81 -17.41
CA GLY A 290 -3.36 3.66 -16.05
C GLY A 290 -4.37 4.76 -15.71
N PHE A 291 -5.28 4.47 -14.77
CA PHE A 291 -6.32 5.40 -14.32
C PHE A 291 -5.82 6.82 -14.06
N GLY A 292 -4.74 6.98 -13.29
CA GLY A 292 -4.24 8.31 -12.93
C GLY A 292 -3.83 9.18 -14.12
N PHE A 293 -3.35 8.56 -15.21
CA PHE A 293 -3.04 9.28 -16.45
C PHE A 293 -4.33 9.59 -17.23
N LEU A 294 -5.19 8.58 -17.43
CA LEU A 294 -6.45 8.74 -18.16
C LEU A 294 -7.33 9.82 -17.54
N TYR A 295 -7.54 9.75 -16.23
CA TYR A 295 -8.33 10.74 -15.52
C TYR A 295 -7.77 12.17 -15.70
N THR A 296 -6.44 12.32 -15.72
CA THR A 296 -5.81 13.63 -15.93
C THR A 296 -6.05 14.14 -17.35
N VAL A 297 -5.99 13.28 -18.37
CA VAL A 297 -6.29 13.66 -19.76
C VAL A 297 -7.76 14.04 -19.93
N ASP A 298 -8.66 13.26 -19.34
CA ASP A 298 -10.09 13.37 -19.56
C ASP A 298 -10.71 14.55 -18.77
N ASN A 299 -10.20 14.84 -17.56
CA ASN A 299 -10.86 15.73 -16.60
C ASN A 299 -10.00 16.90 -16.12
N LEU A 300 -8.69 16.90 -16.38
CA LEU A 300 -7.76 17.94 -15.91
C LEU A 300 -6.99 18.57 -17.07
N SER A 301 -6.16 19.57 -16.79
CA SER A 301 -5.34 20.22 -17.81
C SER A 301 -4.13 19.36 -18.21
N VAL A 302 -3.88 19.22 -19.51
CA VAL A 302 -2.72 18.49 -20.07
C VAL A 302 -1.39 18.97 -19.49
N SER A 303 -1.26 20.24 -19.14
CA SER A 303 -0.06 20.81 -18.48
C SER A 303 0.29 20.13 -17.15
N LEU A 304 -0.66 19.46 -16.49
CA LEU A 304 -0.42 18.69 -15.27
C LEU A 304 0.29 17.36 -15.57
N ILE A 305 0.12 16.81 -16.78
CA ILE A 305 0.84 15.62 -17.23
C ILE A 305 2.31 15.94 -17.38
N ASP A 306 2.63 17.07 -18.03
CA ASP A 306 4.00 17.54 -18.23
C ASP A 306 4.68 17.91 -16.90
N ALA A 307 3.90 18.37 -15.92
CA ALA A 307 4.35 18.61 -14.55
C ALA A 307 4.55 17.32 -13.71
N GLY A 308 4.30 16.14 -14.30
CA GLY A 308 4.40 14.85 -13.61
C GLY A 308 3.37 14.67 -12.49
N HIS A 309 2.24 15.37 -12.59
CA HIS A 309 1.15 15.25 -11.63
C HIS A 309 0.53 13.85 -11.75
N SER A 310 0.24 13.22 -10.62
CA SER A 310 -0.37 11.89 -10.57
C SER A 310 -1.65 11.97 -9.77
N VAL A 311 -2.74 11.56 -10.41
CA VAL A 311 -4.07 11.46 -9.79
C VAL A 311 -4.29 10.05 -9.29
N ALA A 312 -4.96 9.93 -8.14
CA ALA A 312 -5.29 8.68 -7.49
C ALA A 312 -6.67 8.83 -6.85
N ALA A 313 -7.49 7.78 -6.91
CA ALA A 313 -8.89 7.77 -6.44
C ALA A 313 -9.19 6.51 -5.62
N LEU A 314 -8.27 6.10 -4.74
CA LEU A 314 -8.30 4.77 -4.11
C LEU A 314 -8.42 3.61 -5.12
N PHE A 315 -8.33 2.37 -4.65
CA PHE A 315 -8.58 1.21 -5.53
C PHE A 315 -10.05 1.04 -5.91
N VAL A 316 -10.98 1.53 -5.09
CA VAL A 316 -12.42 1.45 -5.39
C VAL A 316 -12.82 2.50 -6.44
N GLY A 317 -12.34 3.74 -6.32
CA GLY A 317 -12.72 4.82 -7.23
C GLY A 317 -12.18 4.63 -8.64
N GLU A 318 -11.02 3.98 -8.79
CA GLU A 318 -10.50 3.54 -10.09
C GLU A 318 -11.58 2.77 -10.88
N HIS A 319 -12.24 1.80 -10.26
CA HIS A 319 -13.23 0.98 -10.94
C HIS A 319 -14.61 1.65 -11.03
N ILE A 320 -15.00 2.45 -10.02
CA ILE A 320 -16.25 3.22 -10.06
C ILE A 320 -16.23 4.21 -11.23
N TYR A 321 -15.08 4.83 -11.49
CA TYR A 321 -14.91 5.71 -12.65
C TYR A 321 -15.25 5.00 -13.97
N TYR A 322 -14.83 3.76 -14.18
CA TYR A 322 -15.03 3.10 -15.47
C TYR A 322 -16.44 2.53 -15.69
N VAL A 323 -17.05 1.93 -14.66
CA VAL A 323 -18.29 1.13 -14.81
C VAL A 323 -19.39 1.52 -13.83
N GLY A 324 -19.25 2.67 -13.16
CA GLY A 324 -20.21 3.15 -12.17
C GLY A 324 -20.09 2.44 -10.83
N PHE A 325 -20.94 2.85 -9.87
CA PHE A 325 -20.83 2.37 -8.48
C PHE A 325 -20.90 0.85 -8.35
N SER A 326 -22.00 0.23 -8.79
CA SER A 326 -22.23 -1.21 -8.62
C SER A 326 -21.19 -2.07 -9.37
N GLY A 327 -20.86 -1.71 -10.61
CA GLY A 327 -19.81 -2.38 -11.36
C GLY A 327 -18.43 -2.18 -10.72
N GLY A 328 -18.16 -0.97 -10.24
CA GLY A 328 -16.90 -0.59 -9.61
C GLY A 328 -16.62 -1.39 -8.35
N VAL A 329 -17.64 -1.59 -7.51
CA VAL A 329 -17.57 -2.44 -6.31
C VAL A 329 -17.21 -3.88 -6.69
N LEU A 330 -17.86 -4.46 -7.71
CA LEU A 330 -17.59 -5.82 -8.17
C LEU A 330 -16.12 -5.97 -8.65
N PHE A 331 -15.63 -5.03 -9.45
CA PHE A 331 -14.25 -5.10 -9.94
C PHE A 331 -13.20 -4.76 -8.88
N ALA A 332 -13.52 -3.89 -7.92
CA ALA A 332 -12.67 -3.68 -6.74
C ALA A 332 -12.56 -4.96 -5.89
N PHE A 333 -13.63 -5.75 -5.80
CA PHE A 333 -13.59 -7.08 -5.18
C PHE A 333 -12.68 -8.02 -5.95
N LEU A 334 -12.79 -8.07 -7.29
CA LEU A 334 -11.91 -8.89 -8.12
C LEU A 334 -10.44 -8.48 -7.99
N ALA A 335 -10.16 -7.18 -8.01
CA ALA A 335 -8.81 -6.65 -7.81
C ALA A 335 -8.24 -7.02 -6.44
N THR A 336 -9.04 -6.87 -5.39
CA THR A 336 -8.68 -7.30 -4.03
C THR A 336 -8.43 -8.81 -3.96
N PHE A 337 -9.27 -9.61 -4.62
CA PHE A 337 -9.09 -11.05 -4.71
C PHE A 337 -7.78 -11.41 -5.39
N LEU A 338 -7.41 -10.77 -6.50
CA LEU A 338 -6.14 -11.00 -7.19
C LEU A 338 -4.93 -10.68 -6.31
N VAL A 339 -4.95 -9.53 -5.63
CA VAL A 339 -3.87 -9.15 -4.69
C VAL A 339 -3.75 -10.17 -3.56
N CYS A 340 -4.87 -10.61 -2.98
CA CYS A 340 -4.89 -11.63 -1.94
C CYS A 340 -4.42 -12.99 -2.45
N ALA A 341 -4.86 -13.41 -3.64
CA ALA A 341 -4.44 -14.66 -4.28
C ALA A 341 -2.94 -14.65 -4.55
N LEU A 342 -2.41 -13.56 -5.09
CA LEU A 342 -0.99 -13.36 -5.29
C LEU A 342 -0.20 -13.45 -3.98
N TYR A 343 -0.67 -12.81 -2.90
CA TYR A 343 -0.05 -12.94 -1.58
C TYR A 343 -0.03 -14.39 -1.10
N ARG A 344 -1.15 -15.10 -1.23
CA ARG A 344 -1.25 -16.50 -0.81
C ARG A 344 -0.33 -17.41 -1.62
N VAL A 345 -0.28 -17.21 -2.94
CA VAL A 345 0.56 -18.00 -3.85
C VAL A 345 2.02 -17.74 -3.54
N THR A 346 2.46 -16.48 -3.48
CA THR A 346 3.86 -16.13 -3.17
C THR A 346 4.27 -16.59 -1.77
N TYR A 347 3.38 -16.49 -0.78
CA TYR A 347 3.61 -17.01 0.57
C TYR A 347 3.84 -18.53 0.56
N ARG A 348 3.06 -19.29 -0.22
CA ARG A 348 3.15 -20.75 -0.33
C ARG A 348 4.35 -21.21 -1.17
N LEU A 349 4.62 -20.53 -2.28
CA LEU A 349 5.72 -20.87 -3.19
C LEU A 349 7.10 -20.56 -2.60
N SER A 350 7.16 -19.67 -1.62
CA SER A 350 8.42 -19.32 -1.01
C SER A 350 8.99 -20.49 -0.21
N THR A 351 9.94 -21.19 -0.82
CA THR A 351 10.77 -22.23 -0.21
C THR A 351 11.71 -21.71 0.87
N VAL A 352 11.76 -20.37 1.05
CA VAL A 352 12.74 -19.68 1.88
C VAL A 352 12.07 -18.53 2.65
N SER A 353 11.32 -18.89 3.69
CA SER A 353 10.75 -17.98 4.71
C SER A 353 9.90 -16.85 4.12
N HIS A 354 8.98 -17.19 3.22
CA HIS A 354 7.94 -16.27 2.73
C HIS A 354 8.46 -15.01 2.02
N ILE A 355 9.70 -15.02 1.54
CA ILE A 355 10.34 -13.82 1.02
C ILE A 355 9.66 -13.23 -0.23
N LEU A 356 9.06 -14.09 -1.05
CA LEU A 356 8.32 -13.68 -2.25
C LEU A 356 7.04 -12.92 -1.90
N SER A 357 6.52 -13.06 -0.68
CA SER A 357 5.33 -12.34 -0.23
C SER A 357 5.63 -10.97 0.38
N ILE A 358 6.90 -10.67 0.69
CA ILE A 358 7.33 -9.36 1.21
C ILE A 358 7.02 -8.24 0.21
N PRO A 359 7.40 -8.33 -1.08
CA PRO A 359 7.10 -7.29 -2.06
C PRO A 359 5.60 -7.09 -2.26
N VAL A 360 4.82 -8.19 -2.28
CA VAL A 360 3.37 -8.14 -2.39
C VAL A 360 2.79 -7.32 -1.24
N ALA A 361 3.21 -7.58 0.00
CA ALA A 361 2.77 -6.83 1.18
C ALA A 361 3.26 -5.36 1.17
N MET A 362 4.48 -5.12 0.71
CA MET A 362 5.09 -3.79 0.63
C MET A 362 4.34 -2.82 -0.26
N TYR A 363 3.75 -3.32 -1.35
CA TYR A 363 3.02 -2.48 -2.29
C TYR A 363 1.53 -2.31 -1.96
N VAL A 364 0.98 -2.98 -0.95
CA VAL A 364 -0.45 -2.90 -0.61
C VAL A 364 -0.92 -1.47 -0.36
N THR A 365 -0.11 -0.62 0.27
CA THR A 365 -0.45 0.80 0.46
C THR A 365 -0.62 1.54 -0.87
N SER A 366 0.13 1.13 -1.90
CA SER A 366 0.02 1.67 -3.26
C SER A 366 -1.27 1.23 -3.95
N PHE A 367 -1.68 -0.02 -3.70
CA PHE A 367 -2.98 -0.51 -4.12
C PHE A 367 -4.08 0.32 -3.50
N PHE A 368 -4.08 0.48 -2.17
CA PHE A 368 -5.07 1.33 -1.48
C PHE A 368 -5.16 2.73 -2.05
N TRP A 369 -4.00 3.34 -2.28
CA TRP A 369 -3.89 4.73 -2.70
C TRP A 369 -4.40 4.96 -4.14
N ALA A 370 -4.03 4.11 -5.10
CA ALA A 370 -4.27 4.38 -6.53
C ALA A 370 -4.73 3.19 -7.38
N GLY A 371 -5.04 2.03 -6.82
CA GLY A 371 -5.61 0.91 -7.56
C GLY A 371 -4.62 -0.10 -8.13
N ILE A 372 -5.15 -1.00 -8.96
CA ILE A 372 -4.48 -2.25 -9.32
C ILE A 372 -3.32 -2.03 -10.29
N ALA A 373 -3.46 -1.08 -11.21
CA ALA A 373 -2.42 -0.76 -12.19
C ALA A 373 -1.19 -0.12 -11.54
N THR A 374 -1.39 0.81 -10.59
CA THR A 374 -0.27 1.42 -9.86
C THR A 374 0.44 0.39 -8.98
N TYR A 375 -0.33 -0.46 -8.30
CA TYR A 375 0.21 -1.57 -7.52
C TYR A 375 1.08 -2.49 -8.37
N SER A 376 0.59 -2.93 -9.53
CA SER A 376 1.29 -3.88 -10.39
C SER A 376 2.56 -3.30 -11.00
N GLN A 377 2.51 -2.07 -11.50
CA GLN A 377 3.68 -1.43 -12.11
C GLN A 377 4.85 -1.39 -11.12
N ARG A 378 4.58 -1.04 -9.87
CA ARG A 378 5.60 -1.02 -8.82
C ARG A 378 6.09 -2.41 -8.45
N LEU A 379 5.16 -3.36 -8.30
CA LEU A 379 5.51 -4.75 -8.02
C LEU A 379 6.41 -5.33 -9.11
N GLN A 380 6.05 -5.13 -10.39
CA GLN A 380 6.77 -5.65 -11.54
C GLN A 380 8.13 -4.96 -11.74
N GLN A 381 8.23 -3.65 -11.49
CA GLN A 381 9.52 -2.94 -11.51
C GLN A 381 10.52 -3.55 -10.53
N GLY A 382 10.07 -3.91 -9.32
CA GLY A 382 10.91 -4.60 -8.34
C GLY A 382 11.12 -6.09 -8.64
N LEU A 383 10.26 -6.71 -9.46
CA LEU A 383 10.17 -8.16 -9.61
C LEU A 383 11.47 -8.78 -10.12
N PHE A 384 12.19 -8.12 -11.04
CA PHE A 384 13.45 -8.64 -11.57
C PHE A 384 14.50 -8.81 -10.46
N LEU A 385 14.65 -7.83 -9.57
CA LEU A 385 15.59 -7.92 -8.45
C LEU A 385 15.13 -8.90 -7.38
N ILE A 386 13.83 -8.98 -7.13
CA ILE A 386 13.24 -9.95 -6.21
C ILE A 386 13.48 -11.38 -6.71
N LEU A 387 13.27 -11.63 -8.00
CA LEU A 387 13.51 -12.92 -8.64
C LEU A 387 15.00 -13.24 -8.66
N ALA A 388 15.88 -12.28 -8.96
CA ALA A 388 17.32 -12.48 -8.90
C ALA A 388 17.77 -12.85 -7.48
N ALA A 389 17.32 -12.12 -6.47
CA ALA A 389 17.61 -12.43 -5.06
C ALA A 389 17.06 -13.81 -4.66
N TRP A 390 15.85 -14.16 -5.10
CA TRP A 390 15.27 -15.47 -4.85
C TRP A 390 16.03 -16.60 -5.53
N LEU A 391 16.43 -16.43 -6.79
CA LEU A 391 17.23 -17.41 -7.54
C LEU A 391 18.58 -17.63 -6.87
N VAL A 392 19.31 -16.57 -6.50
CA VAL A 392 20.58 -16.68 -5.78
C VAL A 392 20.42 -17.55 -4.54
N VAL A 393 19.38 -17.28 -3.73
CA VAL A 393 19.16 -18.07 -2.52
C VAL A 393 18.70 -19.50 -2.80
N PHE A 394 17.87 -19.71 -3.83
CA PHE A 394 17.46 -21.04 -4.27
C PHE A 394 18.67 -21.88 -4.72
N PHE A 395 19.55 -21.30 -5.54
CA PHE A 395 20.79 -21.95 -5.99
C PHE A 395 21.74 -22.23 -4.84
N LEU A 396 21.96 -21.27 -3.93
CA LEU A 396 22.80 -21.49 -2.74
C LEU A 396 22.27 -22.63 -1.87
N LYS A 397 20.95 -22.80 -1.76
CA LYS A 397 20.34 -23.90 -0.99
C LYS A 397 20.52 -25.26 -1.69
N ARG A 398 20.30 -25.34 -3.01
CA ARG A 398 20.41 -26.59 -3.77
C ARG A 398 21.85 -27.04 -4.02
N VAL A 399 22.72 -26.13 -4.46
CA VAL A 399 24.09 -26.46 -4.89
C VAL A 399 24.98 -26.76 -3.69
N LEU A 400 24.82 -26.03 -2.59
CA LEU A 400 25.66 -26.23 -1.41
C LEU A 400 25.14 -27.35 -0.49
N GLY A 401 24.02 -28.01 -0.82
CA GLY A 401 23.42 -29.06 0.01
C GLY A 401 23.08 -28.60 1.43
N LYS A 402 22.81 -27.30 1.61
CA LYS A 402 22.61 -26.65 2.91
C LYS A 402 21.34 -25.80 2.96
#